data_AF-A0A7J2J617-F1
#
_entry.id   AF-A0A7J2J617-F1
#
_cell.length_a   1.000
_cell.length_b   1.000
_cell.length_c   1.000
_cell.angle_alpha   90.00
_cell.angle_beta   90.00
_cell.angle_gamma   90.00
#
_symmetry.space_group_name_H-M   'P 1'
#
loop_
_entity.id
_entity.type
_entity.pdbx_description
1 polymer ?
#
loop_
_entity_poly.entity_id
_entity_poly.type
_entity_poly.pdbx_seq_one_letter_code
_entity_poly.pdbx_strand_id
1 'polypeptide(L)'
;MKRKASSLSFTLRRLWNKITTYKPSIWVISGVIIALSIFLLGGGIYDIIEKPIPIGMQGGRVITFYPYGINEQLLGESLLVMILYGLGVVGLILTYQSTKFAYRPRQAYIMLLIGISLVTLSYIFVELSLRQKLR
;
A
#
# COMPACT_ATOMS: atom_id res chain seq x y z
N MET A 1 -44.23 -23.35 -14.19
CA MET A 1 -43.22 -22.33 -13.81
C MET A 1 -42.80 -22.32 -12.33
N LYS A 2 -43.40 -23.09 -11.39
CA LYS A 2 -43.09 -23.00 -9.94
C LYS A 2 -41.77 -23.64 -9.45
N ARG A 3 -41.12 -24.54 -10.22
CA ARG A 3 -39.90 -25.28 -9.78
C ARG A 3 -38.57 -24.54 -9.93
N LYS A 4 -38.46 -23.54 -10.83
CA LYS A 4 -37.21 -22.77 -11.05
C LYS A 4 -37.00 -21.65 -10.03
N ALA A 5 -38.08 -21.10 -9.46
CA ALA A 5 -37.99 -20.03 -8.46
C ALA A 5 -37.45 -20.53 -7.10
N SER A 6 -37.77 -21.78 -6.72
CA SER A 6 -37.28 -22.39 -5.47
C SER A 6 -35.80 -22.79 -5.53
N SER A 7 -35.27 -23.14 -6.71
CA SER A 7 -33.85 -23.46 -6.85
C SER A 7 -32.98 -22.21 -6.75
N LEU A 8 -33.45 -21.07 -7.28
CA LEU A 8 -32.75 -19.78 -7.18
C LEU A 8 -32.67 -19.27 -5.74
N SER A 9 -33.77 -19.30 -5.00
CA SER A 9 -33.78 -18.90 -3.59
C SER A 9 -32.92 -19.82 -2.72
N PHE A 10 -32.87 -21.12 -3.03
CA PHE A 10 -31.99 -22.07 -2.37
C PHE A 10 -30.50 -21.81 -2.67
N THR A 11 -30.12 -21.53 -3.92
CA THR A 11 -28.74 -21.15 -4.27
C THR A 11 -28.32 -19.82 -3.66
N LEU A 12 -29.21 -18.83 -3.64
CA LEU A 12 -28.95 -17.53 -3.00
C LEU A 12 -28.76 -17.68 -1.49
N ARG A 13 -29.61 -18.47 -0.83
CA ARG A 13 -29.47 -18.76 0.61
C ARG A 13 -28.19 -19.55 0.92
N ARG A 14 -27.79 -20.45 0.03
CA ARG A 14 -26.54 -21.22 0.17
C ARG A 14 -25.31 -20.33 -0.03
N LEU A 15 -25.33 -19.43 -1.01
CA LEU A 15 -24.28 -18.41 -1.21
C LEU A 15 -24.21 -17.44 -0.03
N TRP A 16 -25.37 -16.94 0.43
CA TRP A 16 -25.48 -16.07 1.59
C TRP A 16 -24.89 -16.71 2.84
N ASN A 17 -25.29 -17.95 3.16
CA ASN A 17 -24.74 -18.69 4.29
C ASN A 17 -23.25 -18.95 4.14
N LYS A 18 -22.74 -19.17 2.92
CA LYS A 18 -21.32 -19.40 2.66
C LYS A 18 -20.49 -18.12 2.85
N ILE A 19 -21.05 -16.96 2.52
CA ILE A 19 -20.41 -15.64 2.74
C ILE A 19 -20.45 -15.27 4.23
N THR A 20 -21.58 -15.47 4.91
CA THR A 20 -21.74 -15.10 6.33
C THR A 20 -20.99 -16.03 7.29
N THR A 21 -20.74 -17.29 6.92
CA THR A 21 -19.90 -18.22 7.71
C THR A 21 -18.44 -18.21 7.31
N TYR A 22 -18.06 -17.47 6.25
CA TYR A 22 -16.67 -17.33 5.87
C TYR A 22 -15.96 -16.48 6.92
N LYS A 23 -15.03 -17.10 7.65
CA LYS A 23 -14.08 -16.39 8.53
C LYS A 23 -12.84 -16.05 7.69
N PRO A 24 -12.72 -14.84 7.14
CA PRO A 24 -11.53 -14.48 6.39
C PRO A 24 -10.29 -14.60 7.28
N SER A 25 -9.19 -15.08 6.69
CA SER A 25 -7.91 -15.20 7.39
C SER A 25 -7.45 -13.83 7.88
N ILE A 26 -7.04 -13.74 9.14
CA ILE A 26 -6.56 -12.48 9.75
C ILE A 26 -5.46 -11.83 8.91
N TRP A 27 -4.58 -12.61 8.30
CA TRP A 27 -3.52 -12.14 7.42
C TRP A 27 -4.04 -11.46 6.15
N VAL A 28 -5.13 -11.98 5.58
CA VAL A 28 -5.77 -11.41 4.40
C VAL A 28 -6.43 -10.08 4.76
N ILE A 29 -7.14 -10.03 5.89
CA ILE A 29 -7.78 -8.80 6.38
C ILE A 29 -6.73 -7.73 6.65
N SER A 30 -5.66 -8.07 7.39
CA SER A 30 -4.57 -7.14 7.68
C SER A 30 -3.88 -6.67 6.40
N GLY A 31 -3.62 -7.55 5.43
CA GLY A 31 -3.04 -7.18 4.15
C GLY A 31 -3.91 -6.21 3.36
N VAL A 32 -5.23 -6.44 3.31
CA VAL A 32 -6.19 -5.55 2.65
C VAL A 32 -6.23 -4.18 3.34
N ILE A 33 -6.28 -4.15 4.68
CA ILE A 33 -6.28 -2.88 5.43
C ILE A 33 -4.99 -2.10 5.18
N ILE A 34 -3.84 -2.77 5.20
CA ILE A 34 -2.54 -2.13 4.91
C ILE A 34 -2.53 -1.56 3.48
N ALA A 35 -2.95 -2.35 2.49
CA ALA A 35 -2.99 -1.91 1.10
C ALA A 35 -3.92 -0.71 0.91
N LEU A 36 -5.11 -0.75 1.52
CA LEU A 36 -6.05 0.38 1.51
C LEU A 36 -5.46 1.62 2.19
N SER A 37 -4.83 1.48 3.35
CA SER A 37 -4.17 2.59 4.03
C SER A 37 -3.06 3.22 3.17
N ILE A 38 -2.22 2.40 2.54
CA ILE A 38 -1.17 2.88 1.62
C ILE A 38 -1.78 3.62 0.43
N PHE A 39 -2.83 3.04 -0.18
CA PHE A 39 -3.52 3.64 -1.31
C PHE A 39 -4.14 5.00 -0.95
N LEU A 40 -4.82 5.07 0.18
CA LEU A 40 -5.45 6.30 0.65
C LEU A 40 -4.43 7.38 1.00
N LEU A 41 -3.37 7.02 1.73
CA LEU A 41 -2.32 7.97 2.14
C LEU A 41 -1.41 8.41 0.99
N GLY A 42 -1.21 7.55 -0.01
CA GLY A 42 -0.36 7.84 -1.17
C GLY A 42 -0.99 8.74 -2.23
N GLY A 43 -2.29 9.07 -2.11
CA GLY A 43 -3.00 9.91 -3.08
C GLY A 43 -3.87 9.14 -4.09
N GLY A 44 -4.16 7.86 -3.84
CA GLY A 44 -4.94 7.03 -4.77
C GLY A 44 -6.35 7.56 -5.08
N ILE A 45 -6.99 8.27 -4.15
CA ILE A 45 -8.27 8.97 -4.42
C ILE A 45 -8.04 10.15 -5.38
N TYR A 46 -6.98 10.92 -5.16
CA TYR A 46 -6.62 12.06 -6.01
C TYR A 46 -6.36 11.59 -7.45
N ASP A 47 -5.63 10.48 -7.61
CA ASP A 47 -5.34 9.90 -8.94
C ASP A 47 -6.62 9.52 -9.72
N ILE A 48 -7.65 9.02 -9.02
CA ILE A 48 -8.92 8.62 -9.66
C ILE A 48 -9.73 9.83 -10.10
N ILE A 49 -9.76 10.89 -9.27
CA ILE A 49 -10.60 12.07 -9.49
C ILE A 49 -9.94 13.01 -10.50
N GLU A 50 -8.70 13.41 -10.23
CA GLU A 50 -8.01 14.46 -10.97
C GLU A 50 -7.33 13.93 -12.24
N LYS A 51 -7.01 12.63 -12.27
CA LYS A 51 -6.31 11.95 -13.38
C LYS A 51 -5.06 12.73 -13.82
N PRO A 52 -4.09 12.92 -12.90
CA PRO A 52 -2.91 13.72 -13.17
C PRO A 52 -2.05 13.11 -14.27
N ILE A 53 -1.27 13.95 -14.94
CA ILE A 53 -0.31 13.50 -15.94
C ILE A 53 0.73 12.55 -15.29
N PRO A 54 1.13 11.46 -15.96
CA PRO A 54 2.05 10.49 -15.36
C PRO A 54 3.43 11.03 -15.05
N ILE A 55 3.96 11.86 -15.94
CA ILE A 55 5.30 12.41 -15.88
C ILE A 55 5.20 13.88 -16.30
N GLY A 56 5.75 14.78 -15.50
CA GLY A 56 5.81 16.19 -15.84
C GLY A 56 6.99 16.48 -16.76
N MET A 57 6.86 17.52 -17.60
CA MET A 57 7.97 18.09 -18.35
C MET A 57 8.04 19.59 -18.06
N GLN A 58 9.21 20.07 -17.64
CA GLN A 58 9.46 21.49 -17.41
C GLN A 58 10.74 21.90 -18.14
N GLY A 59 10.63 22.87 -19.05
CA GLY A 59 11.79 23.38 -19.82
C GLY A 59 12.52 22.31 -20.64
N GLY A 60 11.81 21.29 -21.14
CA GLY A 60 12.40 20.17 -21.90
C GLY A 60 13.07 19.09 -21.05
N ARG A 61 13.04 19.20 -19.72
CA ARG A 61 13.53 18.17 -18.80
C ARG A 61 12.36 17.40 -18.19
N VAL A 62 12.52 16.09 -18.08
CA VAL A 62 11.60 15.23 -17.32
C VAL A 62 11.72 15.60 -15.85
N ILE A 63 10.60 16.00 -15.25
CA ILE A 63 10.51 16.28 -13.82
C ILE A 63 9.79 15.11 -13.13
N THR A 64 10.45 14.56 -12.11
CA THR A 64 9.91 13.46 -11.31
C THR A 64 8.94 13.94 -10.25
N PHE A 65 9.08 15.20 -9.82
CA PHE A 65 8.19 15.84 -8.86
C PHE A 65 7.70 17.19 -9.41
N TYR A 66 6.44 17.53 -9.16
CA TYR A 66 5.85 18.81 -9.51
C TYR A 66 6.38 19.88 -8.54
N PRO A 67 7.22 20.82 -9.01
CA PRO A 67 7.85 21.77 -8.12
C PRO A 67 6.88 22.89 -7.76
N TYR A 68 6.99 23.44 -6.55
CA TYR A 68 6.22 24.59 -6.05
C TYR A 68 4.69 24.40 -5.94
N GLY A 69 4.18 23.19 -6.19
CA GLY A 69 2.78 22.82 -6.01
C GLY A 69 2.61 21.80 -4.89
N ILE A 70 2.23 22.24 -3.69
CA ILE A 70 2.00 21.34 -2.54
C ILE A 70 0.75 20.47 -2.76
N ASN A 71 -0.27 21.04 -3.41
CA ASN A 71 -1.55 20.38 -3.66
C ASN A 71 -1.57 19.61 -4.97
N GLU A 72 -0.64 19.91 -5.88
CA GLU A 72 -0.55 19.23 -7.17
C GLU A 72 0.29 17.96 -7.01
N GLN A 73 -0.20 16.87 -7.59
CA GLN A 73 0.46 15.58 -7.52
C GLN A 73 0.51 14.93 -8.91
N LEU A 74 1.69 14.46 -9.32
CA LEU A 74 1.82 13.63 -10.53
C LEU A 74 1.49 12.18 -10.19
N LEU A 75 1.00 11.41 -11.16
CA LEU A 75 0.73 9.97 -10.95
C LEU A 75 2.04 9.22 -10.58
N GLY A 76 3.16 9.60 -11.19
CA GLY A 76 4.47 9.04 -10.85
C GLY A 76 4.88 9.29 -9.40
N GLU A 77 4.53 10.46 -8.83
CA GLU A 77 4.81 10.78 -7.43
C GLU A 77 3.95 9.93 -6.49
N SER A 78 2.65 9.80 -6.76
CA SER A 78 1.74 9.01 -5.91
C SER A 78 2.19 7.54 -5.87
N LEU A 79 2.52 6.95 -7.02
CA LEU A 79 3.01 5.58 -7.12
C LEU A 79 4.32 5.39 -6.37
N LEU A 80 5.26 6.33 -6.51
CA LEU A 80 6.54 6.27 -5.81
C LEU A 80 6.31 6.31 -4.29
N VAL A 81 5.49 7.23 -3.79
CA VAL A 81 5.18 7.34 -2.37
C VAL A 81 4.46 6.08 -1.85
N MET A 82 3.51 5.52 -2.60
CA MET A 82 2.85 4.26 -2.26
C MET A 82 3.84 3.09 -2.15
N ILE A 83 4.80 2.99 -3.08
CA ILE A 83 5.86 1.97 -3.03
C ILE A 83 6.74 2.17 -1.78
N LEU A 84 7.14 3.40 -1.49
CA LEU A 84 7.93 3.71 -0.29
C LEU A 84 7.18 3.34 0.98
N TYR A 85 5.90 3.70 1.10
CA TYR A 85 5.06 3.28 2.24
C TYR A 85 4.98 1.76 2.35
N GLY A 86 4.85 1.04 1.23
CA GLY A 86 4.92 -0.42 1.21
C GLY A 86 6.24 -0.95 1.74
N LEU A 87 7.37 -0.40 1.30
CA LEU A 87 8.71 -0.78 1.81
C LEU A 87 8.86 -0.48 3.30
N GLY A 88 8.35 0.66 3.77
CA GLY A 88 8.33 1.02 5.19
C GLY A 88 7.54 0.01 6.02
N VAL A 89 6.34 -0.39 5.58
CA VAL A 89 5.53 -1.41 6.26
C VAL A 89 6.23 -2.76 6.26
N VAL A 90 6.80 -3.19 5.14
CA VAL A 90 7.59 -4.44 5.06
C VAL A 90 8.78 -4.38 6.03
N GLY A 91 9.47 -3.24 6.10
CA GLY A 91 10.58 -3.03 7.04
C GLY A 91 10.16 -3.17 8.50
N LEU A 92 9.00 -2.61 8.87
CA LEU A 92 8.42 -2.77 10.21
C LEU A 92 8.04 -4.22 10.51
N ILE A 93 7.42 -4.93 9.55
CA ILE A 93 7.07 -6.35 9.71
C ILE A 93 8.32 -7.20 9.91
N LEU A 94 9.39 -6.97 9.14
CA LEU A 94 10.66 -7.70 9.28
C LEU A 94 11.32 -7.43 10.63
N THR A 95 11.27 -6.17 11.09
CA THR A 95 11.77 -5.77 12.41
C THR A 95 10.99 -6.45 13.53
N TYR A 96 9.66 -6.53 13.41
CA TYR A 96 8.85 -7.26 14.39
C TYR A 96 9.14 -8.76 14.35
N GLN A 97 9.25 -9.34 13.15
CA GLN A 97 9.47 -10.76 12.98
C GLN A 97 10.86 -11.21 13.45
N SER A 98 11.88 -10.34 13.39
CA SER A 98 13.21 -10.65 13.92
C SER A 98 13.19 -11.01 15.40
N THR A 99 12.31 -10.38 16.19
CA THR A 99 12.16 -10.63 17.64
C THR A 99 11.69 -12.04 17.96
N LYS A 100 11.00 -12.71 17.01
CA LYS A 100 10.47 -14.06 17.19
C LYS A 100 11.52 -15.16 16.93
N PHE A 101 12.65 -14.83 16.30
CA PHE A 101 13.72 -15.78 15.96
C PHE A 101 14.79 -15.87 17.06
N ALA A 102 14.40 -15.96 18.34
CA ALA A 102 15.32 -15.96 19.49
C ALA A 102 16.38 -17.08 19.45
N TYR A 103 16.01 -18.26 18.95
CA TYR A 103 16.90 -19.43 18.88
C TYR A 103 17.73 -19.50 17.59
N ARG A 104 17.61 -18.51 16.69
CA ARG A 104 18.37 -18.44 15.42
C ARG A 104 18.97 -17.03 15.24
N PRO A 105 20.04 -16.69 16.00
CA PRO A 105 20.51 -15.32 16.14
C PRO A 105 20.97 -14.68 14.82
N ARG A 106 21.63 -15.45 13.94
CA ARG A 106 22.06 -14.95 12.62
C ARG A 106 20.86 -14.52 11.76
N GLN A 107 19.79 -15.32 11.77
CA GLN A 107 18.58 -15.03 11.00
C GLN A 107 17.86 -13.80 11.58
N ALA A 108 17.71 -13.74 12.90
CA ALA A 108 17.13 -12.58 13.57
C ALA A 108 17.90 -11.29 13.24
N TYR A 109 19.23 -11.32 13.29
CA TYR A 109 20.06 -10.16 13.01
C TYR A 109 19.93 -9.66 11.56
N ILE A 110 19.95 -10.57 10.57
CA ILE A 110 19.79 -10.20 9.16
C ILE A 110 18.40 -9.57 8.92
N MET A 111 17.34 -10.16 9.48
CA MET A 111 15.99 -9.63 9.35
C MET A 111 15.84 -8.25 9.99
N LEU A 112 16.47 -8.05 11.16
CA LEU A 112 16.47 -6.76 11.85
C LEU A 112 17.20 -5.69 11.02
N LEU A 113 18.39 -6.00 10.51
CA LEU A 113 19.16 -5.08 9.67
C LEU A 113 18.37 -4.66 8.42
N ILE A 114 17.85 -5.63 7.68
CA ILE A 114 17.04 -5.34 6.48
C ILE A 114 15.81 -4.51 6.84
N GLY A 115 15.13 -4.87 7.94
CA GLY A 115 13.95 -4.15 8.42
C GLY A 115 14.24 -2.67 8.70
N ILE A 116 15.27 -2.40 9.50
CA ILE A 116 15.70 -1.03 9.84
C ILE A 116 16.16 -0.27 8.60
N SER A 117 16.94 -0.90 7.71
CA SER A 117 17.37 -0.28 6.46
C SER A 117 16.19 0.13 5.58
N LEU A 118 15.18 -0.73 5.41
CA LEU A 118 14.00 -0.42 4.61
C LEU A 118 13.19 0.75 5.20
N VAL A 119 12.97 0.76 6.52
CA VAL A 119 12.27 1.87 7.18
C VAL A 119 13.03 3.18 7.02
N THR A 120 14.35 3.15 7.22
CA THR A 120 15.21 4.33 7.15
C THR A 120 15.27 4.88 5.72
N LEU A 121 15.46 4.02 4.71
CA LEU A 121 15.45 4.41 3.31
C LEU A 121 14.08 4.99 2.93
N SER A 122 12.99 4.32 3.28
CA SER A 122 11.64 4.82 3.03
C SER A 122 11.44 6.22 3.60
N TYR A 123 11.86 6.46 4.84
CA TYR A 123 11.75 7.77 5.48
C TYR A 123 12.57 8.84 4.73
N ILE A 124 13.84 8.54 4.43
CA ILE A 124 14.73 9.49 3.74
C ILE A 124 14.16 9.87 2.36
N PHE A 125 13.70 8.91 1.57
CA PHE A 125 13.17 9.20 0.24
C PHE A 125 11.85 10.00 0.29
N VAL A 126 10.95 9.70 1.23
CA VAL A 126 9.72 10.50 1.42
C VAL A 126 10.07 11.93 1.84
N GLU A 127 11.01 12.10 2.78
CA GLU A 127 11.48 13.41 3.23
C GLU A 127 12.13 14.21 2.09
N LEU A 128 12.96 13.57 1.26
CA LEU A 128 13.55 14.22 0.09
C LEU A 128 12.49 14.66 -0.92
N SER A 129 11.48 13.82 -1.15
CA SER A 129 10.35 14.13 -2.03
C SER A 129 9.56 15.34 -1.53
N LEU A 130 9.28 15.39 -0.22
CA LEU A 130 8.59 16.52 0.40
C LEU A 130 9.40 17.82 0.32
N ARG A 131 10.71 17.75 0.53
CA ARG A 131 11.61 18.91 0.41
C ARG A 131 11.65 19.50 -0.99
N GLN A 132 11.52 18.67 -2.03
CA GLN A 132 11.44 19.13 -3.42
C GLN A 132 10.13 19.85 -3.73
N LYS A 133 9.03 19.54 -3.01
CA LYS A 133 7.76 20.27 -3.13
C LYS A 133 7.76 21.61 -2.37
N LEU A 134 8.51 21.70 -1.28
CA LEU A 134 8.57 22.89 -0.42
C LEU A 134 9.57 23.98 -0.86
N ARG A 135 10.56 23.64 -1.69
CA ARG A 135 11.63 24.54 -2.15
C ARG A 135 11.60 24.75 -3.65
#